data_AF-A0A3M2BID9-F1
#
_entry.id   AF-A0A3M2BID9-F1
#
_cell.length_a   1.000
_cell.length_b   1.000
_cell.length_c   1.000
_cell.angle_alpha   90.00
_cell.angle_beta   90.00
_cell.angle_gamma   90.00
#
_symmetry.space_group_name_H-M   'P 1'
#
loop_
_entity.id
_entity.type
_entity.pdbx_description
1 polymer ?
#
loop_
_entity_poly.entity_id
_entity_poly.type
_entity_poly.pdbx_seq_one_letter_code
_entity_poly.pdbx_strand_id
1 'polypeptide(L)' 'MKVKSVRELAFLFVDNEMDRDTQVAFQARIRSCPECARETRYAQHFLTVVRQRCGRRSAPLTLRQRIHEVLQQNPPH' A
#
# COMPACT_ATOMS: atom_id res chain seq x y z
N MET A 1 -11.71 8.41 -18.44
CA MET A 1 -11.49 7.50 -17.29
C MET A 1 -12.82 7.23 -16.62
N LYS A 2 -13.32 5.99 -16.56
CA LYS A 2 -14.44 5.66 -15.68
C LYS A 2 -13.97 5.92 -14.25
N VAL A 3 -14.70 6.74 -13.50
CA VAL A 3 -14.37 7.08 -12.12
C VAL A 3 -14.54 5.80 -11.29
N LYS A 4 -13.43 5.12 -11.00
CA LYS A 4 -13.43 4.00 -10.04
C LYS A 4 -13.84 4.55 -8.68
N SER A 5 -14.62 3.79 -7.93
CA SER A 5 -15.05 4.20 -6.59
C SER A 5 -13.84 4.30 -5.66
N VAL A 6 -13.92 5.18 -4.65
CA VAL A 6 -12.86 5.33 -3.63
C VAL A 6 -12.54 3.98 -2.97
N ARG A 7 -13.56 3.15 -2.78
CA ARG A 7 -13.43 1.79 -2.23
C ARG A 7 -12.58 0.87 -3.10
N GLU A 8 -12.75 0.87 -4.42
CA GLU A 8 -11.93 0.04 -5.32
C GLU A 8 -10.49 0.54 -5.37
N LEU A 9 -10.31 1.86 -5.39
CA LEU A 9 -9.00 2.49 -5.37
C LEU A 9 -8.29 2.28 -4.03
N ALA A 10 -9.01 2.17 -2.92
CA ALA A 10 -8.41 1.97 -1.60
C ALA A 10 -7.58 0.68 -1.52
N PHE A 11 -8.02 -0.42 -2.15
CA PHE A 11 -7.25 -1.66 -2.17
C PHE A 11 -5.97 -1.54 -2.99
N LEU A 12 -6.08 -1.00 -4.20
CA LEU A 12 -4.92 -0.74 -5.06
C LEU A 12 -3.91 0.21 -4.38
N PHE A 13 -4.40 1.21 -3.66
CA PHE A 13 -3.56 2.12 -2.89
C PHE A 13 -2.81 1.40 -1.77
N VAL A 14 -3.49 0.57 -0.98
CA VAL A 14 -2.88 -0.15 0.16
C VAL A 14 -1.90 -1.23 -0.30
N ASP A 15 -2.15 -1.86 -1.45
CA ASP A 15 -1.25 -2.85 -2.04
C ASP A 15 -0.11 -2.22 -2.88
N ASN A 16 -0.09 -0.89 -3.02
CA ASN A 16 0.86 -0.13 -3.85
C ASN A 16 0.82 -0.50 -5.34
N GLU A 17 -0.36 -0.85 -5.86
CA GLU A 17 -0.60 -1.24 -7.26
C GLU A 17 -1.15 -0.09 -8.12
N MET A 18 -1.08 1.15 -7.61
CA MET A 18 -1.43 2.35 -8.38
C MET A 18 -0.22 2.85 -9.16
N ASP A 19 -0.46 3.37 -10.36
CA ASP A 19 0.51 4.24 -11.03
C ASP A 19 0.73 5.53 -10.23
N ARG A 20 1.87 6.18 -10.46
CA ARG A 20 2.30 7.34 -9.67
C ARG A 20 1.30 8.50 -9.69
N ASP A 21 0.73 8.80 -10.84
CA ASP A 21 -0.18 9.94 -10.99
C ASP A 21 -1.51 9.66 -10.27
N THR A 22 -2.04 8.44 -10.42
CA THR A 22 -3.21 7.98 -9.68
C THR A 22 -2.96 7.98 -8.17
N GLN A 23 -1.78 7.55 -7.73
CA GLN A 23 -1.41 7.53 -6.31
C GLN A 23 -1.39 8.95 -5.72
N VAL A 24 -0.79 9.92 -6.42
CA VAL A 24 -0.75 11.32 -5.98
C VAL A 24 -2.16 11.91 -5.89
N ALA A 25 -2.99 11.70 -6.93
CA ALA A 25 -4.37 12.18 -6.94
C ALA A 25 -5.21 11.55 -5.81
N PHE A 26 -5.04 10.25 -5.57
CA PHE A 26 -5.74 9.54 -4.51
C PHE A 26 -5.28 10.01 -3.11
N GLN A 27 -3.99 10.26 -2.92
CA GLN A 27 -3.46 10.84 -1.68
C GLN A 27 -4.05 12.22 -1.40
N ALA A 28 -4.16 13.08 -2.42
CA ALA A 28 -4.80 14.38 -2.27
C ALA A 28 -6.28 14.25 -1.89
N ARG A 29 -7.00 13.28 -2.48
CA ARG A 29 -8.40 12.99 -2.17
C ARG A 29 -8.58 12.53 -0.72
N ILE A 30 -7.80 11.57 -0.23
CA ILE A 30 -7.95 11.08 1.16
C ILE A 30 -7.59 12.15 2.18
N ARG A 31 -6.67 13.08 1.86
CA ARG A 31 -6.32 14.21 2.74
C ARG A 31 -7.47 15.22 2.88
N SER A 32 -8.24 15.41 1.82
CA SER A 32 -9.33 16.40 1.75
C SER A 32 -10.71 15.84 2.08
N CYS A 33 -10.88 14.51 2.13
CA CYS A 33 -12.15 13.83 2.30
C CYS A 33 -12.10 12.84 3.50
N PRO A 34 -12.64 13.21 4.68
CA PRO A 34 -12.61 12.35 5.86
C PRO A 34 -13.31 10.99 5.66
N GLU A 35 -14.39 10.97 4.89
CA GLU A 35 -15.10 9.72 4.54
C GLU A 35 -14.21 8.80 3.70
N CYS A 36 -13.53 9.37 2.70
CA CYS A 36 -12.59 8.64 1.86
C CYS A 36 -11.43 8.07 2.69
N ALA A 37 -10.89 8.87 3.61
CA ALA A 37 -9.86 8.42 4.55
C ALA A 37 -10.36 7.26 5.44
N ARG A 38 -11.61 7.33 5.91
CA ARG A 38 -12.23 6.25 6.69
C ARG A 38 -12.33 4.97 5.87
N GLU A 39 -12.81 5.05 4.63
CA GLU A 39 -12.88 3.88 3.74
C GLU A 39 -11.50 3.27 3.47
N THR A 40 -10.48 4.10 3.22
CA THR A 40 -9.10 3.62 3.03
C THR A 40 -8.57 2.92 4.28
N ARG A 41 -8.84 3.45 5.48
CA ARG A 41 -8.46 2.81 6.75
C ARG A 41 -9.13 1.44 6.91
N TYR A 42 -10.39 1.29 6.51
CA TYR A 42 -11.07 0.00 6.52
C TYR A 42 -10.38 -1.02 5.61
N ALA A 43 -10.04 -0.64 4.38
CA ALA A 43 -9.30 -1.52 3.46
C ALA A 43 -7.95 -1.94 4.05
N GLN A 44 -7.23 -1.00 4.68
CA GLN A 44 -5.96 -1.26 5.32
C GLN A 44 -6.07 -2.23 6.52
N HIS A 45 -7.10 -2.04 7.35
CA HIS A 45 -7.38 -2.94 8.47
C HIS A 45 -7.75 -4.34 7.98
N PHE A 46 -8.65 -4.44 7.00
CA PHE A 46 -9.06 -5.70 6.38
C PHE A 46 -7.85 -6.48 5.83
N LEU A 47 -6.99 -5.82 5.04
CA LEU A 47 -5.80 -6.47 4.48
C LEU A 47 -4.81 -6.89 5.57
N THR A 48 -4.70 -6.14 6.67
CA THR A 48 -3.90 -6.53 7.82
C THR A 48 -4.39 -7.85 8.42
N VAL A 49 -5.70 -7.98 8.66
CA VAL A 49 -6.31 -9.21 9.18
C VAL A 49 -6.12 -10.39 8.22
N VAL A 50 -6.34 -10.16 6.92
CA VAL A 50 -6.11 -11.19 5.89
C VAL A 50 -4.66 -11.64 5.89
N ARG A 51 -3.69 -10.71 5.90
CA ARG A 51 -2.25 -11.04 5.90
C ARG A 51 -1.78 -11.75 7.17
N GLN A 52 -2.46 -11.56 8.30
CA GLN A 52 -2.19 -12.28 9.54
C GLN A 52 -2.72 -13.71 9.52
N ARG A 53 -3.90 -13.94 8.91
CA ARG A 53 -4.55 -15.26 8.84
C ARG A 53 -4.04 -16.11 7.69
N CYS A 54 -3.80 -15.50 6.54
CA CYS A 54 -3.19 -16.15 5.39
C CYS A 54 -1.69 -16.19 5.64
N GLY A 55 -1.18 -17.32 6.13
CA GLY A 55 0.21 -17.49 6.56
C GLY A 55 1.22 -16.94 5.56
N ARG A 56 1.71 -15.72 5.82
CA ARG A 56 2.83 -15.14 5.09
C ARG A 56 4.09 -15.88 5.52
N ARG A 57 4.73 -16.58 4.59
CA ARG A 57 6.10 -17.05 4.82
C ARG A 57 6.99 -15.83 4.92
N SER A 58 7.68 -15.69 6.05
CA SER A 58 8.77 -14.72 6.17
C SER A 58 9.76 -14.94 5.04
N ALA A 59 10.24 -13.86 4.43
CA ALA A 59 11.31 -13.94 3.46
C ALA A 59 12.53 -14.65 4.09
N PRO A 60 13.24 -15.52 3.34
CA PRO A 60 14.46 -16.16 3.84
C PRO A 60 15.45 -15.13 4.38
N LEU A 61 16.15 -15.46 5.47
CA LEU A 61 17.11 -14.56 6.12
C LEU A 61 18.15 -14.02 5.14
N THR A 62 18.65 -14.87 4.25
CA THR A 62 19.62 -14.53 3.21
C THR A 62 19.09 -13.47 2.24
N LEU A 63 17.81 -13.56 1.84
CA LEU A 63 17.19 -12.56 0.98
C LEU A 63 17.05 -11.22 1.70
N ARG A 64 16.66 -11.25 2.98
CA ARG A 64 16.55 -10.02 3.79
C ARG A 64 17.91 -9.33 3.93
N GLN A 65 18.97 -10.08 4.24
CA GLN A 65 20.33 -9.54 4.38
C GLN A 65 20.79 -8.86 3.09
N ARG A 66 20.64 -9.52 1.94
CA ARG A 66 20.97 -8.94 0.63
C ARG A 66 20.21 -7.65 0.34
N ILE A 67 18.91 -7.60 0.64
CA ILE A 67 18.12 -6.37 0.45
C ILE A 67 18.64 -5.24 1.36
N HIS A 68 18.96 -5.54 2.62
CA HIS A 68 19.52 -4.53 3.53
C HIS A 68 20.87 -3.99 3.06
N GLU A 69 21.77 -4.85 2.58
CA GLU A 69 23.06 -4.45 2.01
C GLU A 69 22.87 -3.53 0.80
N VAL A 70 21.96 -3.87 -0.12
CA VAL A 70 21.65 -3.06 -1.31
C VAL A 70 21.11 -1.69 -0.92
N LEU A 71 20.22 -1.62 0.08
CA LEU A 71 19.64 -0.35 0.56
C LEU A 71 20.67 0.51 1.30
N GLN A 72 21.66 -0.08 1.97
CA GLN A 72 22.75 0.67 2.60
C GLN A 72 23.70 1.26 1.56
N GLN A 73 23.94 0.56 0.46
CA GLN A 73 24.78 1.02 -0.65
C GLN A 73 24.07 2.04 -1.54
N ASN A 74 22.75 1.98 -1.64
CA ASN A 74 21.92 2.88 -2.44
C ASN A 74 20.80 3.47 -1.56
N PRO A 75 21.11 4.44 -0.69
CA PRO A 75 20.10 5.07 0.14
C PRO A 75 19.03 5.72 -0.75
N PRO A 76 17.74 5.55 -0.43
CA PRO A 76 16.68 6.21 -1.18
C PRO A 76 16.83 7.73 -1.06
N HIS A 77 16.90 8.41 -2.21
CA HIS A 77 16.94 9.87 -2.34
C HIS A 77 15.62 10.53 -1.97
#